data_AF-A0A9Q9F965-F1
#
_entry.id   AF-A0A9Q9F965-F1
#
_cell.length_a   1.000
_cell.length_b   1.000
_cell.length_c   1.000
_cell.angle_alpha   90.00
_cell.angle_beta   90.00
_cell.angle_gamma   90.00
#
_symmetry.space_group_name_H-M   'P 1'
#
loop_
_entity.id
_entity.type
_entity.pdbx_description
1 polymer ?
#
loop_
_entity_poly.entity_id
_entity_poly.type
_entity_poly.pdbx_seq_one_letter_code
_entity_poly.pdbx_strand_id
1 'polypeptide(L)'
;MKQLDFLKRLVSGQRDLEKEFIQALLGNDVQRSIELGKMLFSRNPMFLVASLLIDFLGSPEDEAKKSLFLESLKSATIKSNLIWMLYKRGLLIEEMHHYVQGISFRDHLYYLILKEACIHGHYRLVGKQGASECIEFLLESLDDWDLYRHALDNGVEIYKKESLNYEYYLLHKLKEKDRAVELLKSRVCFKEIEFIAEMVGLEGHPHEAIDCVIQLMRKGFDEDLLRKAYGVYRKDMSVFNTKMVIAVLVSSRKAPFLVLALYLSFKHRRDFRESYEVFLIFTFLCRYFWFYPHVLKCLESMNVRNAQVPSLSFIWSDILATKGISDDKKRMEAIDNFQGSIDDLDNSIKYFIIVGNLAHAVDALELRKSIKESVILAELREGRIIGTNSNNSFCHLLGARCSYLFEKMTVGRMPKGKGMFLTDFYVTDSCTLNDVLLNGLFEVEEDFVAFFREVIEYQEGINKQE
;
A
#
# COMPACT_ATOMS: atom_id res chain seq x y z
N MET A 1 38.66 -37.99 18.99
CA MET A 1 38.50 -36.58 19.45
C MET A 1 39.15 -35.55 18.52
N LYS A 2 40.45 -35.63 18.15
CA LYS A 2 41.12 -34.61 17.31
C LYS A 2 40.52 -34.39 15.90
N GLN A 3 40.04 -35.44 15.23
CA GLN A 3 39.35 -35.30 13.93
C GLN A 3 37.98 -34.65 14.04
N LEU A 4 37.27 -34.85 15.16
CA LEU A 4 35.97 -34.25 15.41
C LEU A 4 36.10 -32.74 15.69
N ASP A 5 37.14 -32.33 16.42
CA ASP A 5 37.45 -30.91 16.64
C ASP A 5 37.95 -30.20 15.38
N PHE A 6 38.71 -30.90 14.53
CA PHE A 6 39.11 -30.37 13.22
C PHE A 6 37.90 -30.18 12.29
N LEU A 7 37.00 -31.18 12.22
CA LEU A 7 35.75 -31.06 11.47
C LEU A 7 34.84 -29.98 12.06
N LYS A 8 34.75 -29.85 13.39
CA LYS A 8 34.01 -28.75 14.04
C LYS A 8 34.61 -27.39 13.72
N ARG A 9 35.94 -27.24 13.66
CA ARG A 9 36.63 -25.99 13.28
C ARG A 9 36.44 -25.63 11.81
N LEU A 10 36.43 -26.63 10.92
CA LEU A 10 36.12 -26.45 9.50
C LEU A 10 34.66 -26.04 9.30
N VAL A 11 33.72 -26.70 9.98
CA VAL A 11 32.30 -26.37 9.94
C VAL A 11 32.00 -25.03 10.61
N SER A 12 32.71 -24.67 11.69
CA SER A 12 32.56 -23.36 12.35
C SER A 12 33.11 -22.23 11.49
N GLY A 13 34.33 -22.37 10.95
CA GLY A 13 34.92 -21.38 10.04
C GLY A 13 34.10 -21.18 8.76
N GLN A 14 33.41 -22.22 8.29
CA GLN A 14 32.47 -22.12 7.16
C GLN A 14 31.14 -21.43 7.53
N ARG A 15 30.62 -21.64 8.74
CA ARG A 15 29.44 -20.89 9.23
C ARG A 15 29.75 -19.42 9.42
N ASP A 16 30.99 -19.10 9.79
CA ASP A 16 31.46 -17.72 9.91
C ASP A 16 31.51 -17.04 8.53
N LEU A 17 31.98 -17.72 7.48
CA LEU A 17 31.98 -17.18 6.10
C LEU A 17 30.58 -16.86 5.55
N GLU A 18 29.59 -17.73 5.77
CA GLU A 18 28.20 -17.45 5.36
C GLU A 18 27.65 -16.22 6.10
N LYS A 19 27.99 -16.07 7.38
CA LYS A 19 27.57 -14.92 8.18
C LYS A 19 28.23 -13.64 7.69
N GLU A 20 29.55 -13.68 7.44
CA GLU A 20 30.30 -12.56 6.85
C GLU A 20 29.74 -12.18 5.48
N PHE A 21 29.37 -13.15 4.65
CA PHE A 21 28.76 -12.90 3.35
C PHE A 21 27.46 -12.12 3.49
N ILE A 22 26.56 -12.58 4.36
CA ILE A 22 25.27 -11.92 4.58
C ILE A 22 25.49 -10.52 5.16
N GLN A 23 26.44 -10.35 6.09
CA GLN A 23 26.80 -9.02 6.61
C GLN A 23 27.31 -8.08 5.51
N ALA A 24 28.17 -8.55 4.60
CA ALA A 24 28.65 -7.76 3.48
C ALA A 24 27.48 -7.33 2.55
N LEU A 25 26.61 -8.28 2.21
CA LEU A 25 25.43 -8.02 1.36
C LEU A 25 24.48 -7.01 2.01
N LEU A 26 24.18 -7.18 3.30
CA LEU A 26 23.30 -6.28 4.07
C LEU A 26 23.92 -4.90 4.33
N GLY A 27 25.25 -4.80 4.27
CA GLY A 27 26.02 -3.57 4.35
C GLY A 27 26.23 -2.88 2.99
N ASN A 28 25.69 -3.44 1.91
CA ASN A 28 25.87 -2.99 0.53
C ASN A 28 27.35 -3.02 0.06
N ASP A 29 28.19 -3.86 0.67
CA ASP A 29 29.55 -4.11 0.24
C ASP A 29 29.55 -5.25 -0.79
N VAL A 30 29.14 -4.90 -2.01
CA VAL A 30 28.95 -5.84 -3.11
C VAL A 30 30.28 -6.53 -3.44
N GLN A 31 31.39 -5.80 -3.48
CA GLN A 31 32.70 -6.36 -3.82
C GLN A 31 33.15 -7.41 -2.80
N ARG A 32 33.02 -7.12 -1.51
CA ARG A 32 33.33 -8.11 -0.46
C ARG A 32 32.40 -9.32 -0.52
N SER A 33 31.12 -9.10 -0.82
CA SER A 33 30.17 -10.21 -0.98
C SER A 33 30.55 -11.12 -2.15
N ILE A 34 31.08 -10.58 -3.26
CA ILE A 34 31.58 -11.36 -4.41
C ILE A 34 32.79 -12.20 -3.99
N GLU A 35 33.75 -11.62 -3.26
CA GLU A 35 34.93 -12.35 -2.75
C GLU A 35 34.53 -13.54 -1.87
N LEU A 36 33.64 -13.30 -0.91
CA LEU A 36 33.11 -14.33 -0.02
C LEU A 36 32.28 -15.37 -0.79
N GLY A 37 31.50 -14.93 -1.78
CA GLY A 37 30.75 -15.79 -2.69
C GLY A 37 31.65 -16.75 -3.48
N LYS A 38 32.80 -16.27 -3.97
CA LYS A 38 33.83 -17.12 -4.62
C LYS A 38 34.37 -18.18 -3.67
N MET A 39 34.63 -17.82 -2.41
CA MET A 39 35.09 -18.79 -1.39
C MET A 39 34.02 -19.83 -1.06
N LEU A 40 32.73 -19.45 -1.12
CA LEU A 40 31.59 -20.32 -0.84
C LEU A 40 31.12 -21.14 -2.06
N PHE A 41 31.60 -20.83 -3.26
CA PHE A 41 31.10 -21.37 -4.54
C PHE A 41 31.13 -22.90 -4.60
N SER A 42 32.21 -23.51 -4.10
CA SER A 42 32.37 -24.98 -4.09
C SER A 42 31.32 -25.70 -3.23
N ARG A 43 30.67 -24.99 -2.30
CA ARG A 43 29.66 -25.53 -1.39
C ARG A 43 28.25 -25.18 -1.84
N ASN A 44 28.02 -23.93 -2.23
CA ASN A 44 26.76 -23.51 -2.80
C ASN A 44 27.01 -22.34 -3.78
N PRO A 45 26.83 -22.54 -5.10
CA PRO A 45 27.08 -21.50 -6.09
C PRO A 45 26.13 -20.30 -5.94
N MET A 46 24.98 -20.47 -5.29
CA MET A 46 23.98 -19.41 -5.12
C MET A 46 24.51 -18.18 -4.39
N PHE A 47 25.51 -18.32 -3.50
CA PHE A 47 26.11 -17.15 -2.85
C PHE A 47 26.80 -16.23 -3.86
N LEU A 48 27.60 -16.79 -4.78
CA LEU A 48 28.23 -16.01 -5.83
C LEU A 48 27.20 -15.46 -6.83
N VAL A 49 26.22 -16.28 -7.22
CA VAL A 49 25.16 -15.85 -8.16
C VAL A 49 24.34 -14.70 -7.56
N ALA A 50 24.00 -14.75 -6.27
CA ALA A 50 23.29 -13.68 -5.58
C ALA A 50 24.08 -12.37 -5.60
N SER A 51 25.37 -12.39 -5.26
CA SER A 51 26.21 -11.19 -5.29
C SER A 51 26.35 -10.60 -6.71
N LEU A 52 26.55 -11.45 -7.72
CA LEU A 52 26.66 -10.99 -9.11
C LEU A 52 25.33 -10.47 -9.65
N LEU A 53 24.20 -11.06 -9.24
CA LEU A 53 22.87 -10.53 -9.55
C LEU A 53 22.70 -9.14 -8.97
N ILE A 54 23.04 -8.94 -7.68
CA ILE A 54 22.94 -7.63 -7.03
C ILE A 54 23.87 -6.59 -7.68
N ASP A 55 25.10 -6.97 -8.02
CA ASP A 55 26.04 -6.10 -8.72
C ASP A 55 25.52 -5.68 -10.10
N PHE A 56 25.00 -6.63 -10.86
CA PHE A 56 24.36 -6.40 -12.16
C PHE A 56 23.14 -5.48 -12.04
N LEU A 57 22.23 -5.75 -11.10
CA LEU A 57 21.04 -4.92 -10.89
C LEU A 57 21.39 -3.48 -10.48
N GLY A 58 22.53 -3.26 -9.83
CA GLY A 58 23.05 -1.93 -9.51
C GLY A 58 23.58 -1.16 -10.72
N SER A 59 23.90 -1.83 -11.83
CA SER A 59 24.37 -1.21 -13.08
C SER A 59 24.01 -2.09 -14.30
N PRO A 60 22.71 -2.15 -14.70
CA PRO A 60 22.26 -3.13 -15.70
C PRO A 60 22.87 -2.94 -17.10
N GLU A 61 23.32 -1.73 -17.43
CA GLU A 61 23.98 -1.40 -18.71
C GLU A 61 25.46 -1.83 -18.77
N ASP A 62 26.03 -2.31 -17.65
CA ASP A 62 27.42 -2.76 -17.60
C ASP A 62 27.53 -4.19 -18.17
N GLU A 63 27.99 -4.28 -19.42
CA GLU A 63 28.16 -5.55 -20.14
C GLU A 63 29.14 -6.53 -19.45
N ALA A 64 30.13 -6.04 -18.71
CA ALA A 64 31.05 -6.91 -17.99
C ALA A 64 30.33 -7.58 -16.81
N LYS A 65 29.55 -6.82 -16.05
CA LYS A 65 28.73 -7.35 -14.94
C LYS A 65 27.66 -8.31 -15.45
N LYS A 66 26.97 -7.94 -16.53
CA LYS A 66 26.00 -8.80 -17.23
C LYS A 66 26.64 -10.13 -17.63
N SER A 67 27.80 -10.09 -18.30
CA SER A 67 28.51 -11.30 -18.74
C SER A 67 28.91 -12.19 -17.58
N LEU A 68 29.44 -11.61 -16.49
CA LEU A 68 29.80 -12.36 -15.28
C LEU A 68 28.59 -13.00 -14.62
N PHE A 69 27.47 -12.29 -14.51
CA PHE A 69 26.23 -12.83 -13.97
C PHE A 69 25.73 -14.00 -14.83
N LEU A 70 25.62 -13.83 -16.15
CA LEU A 70 25.19 -14.90 -17.08
C LEU A 70 26.10 -16.13 -17.02
N GLU A 71 27.42 -15.94 -16.89
CA GLU A 71 28.36 -17.06 -16.73
C GLU A 71 28.10 -17.82 -15.42
N SER A 72 27.82 -17.11 -14.33
CA SER A 72 27.53 -17.73 -13.03
C SER A 72 26.29 -18.62 -13.06
N LEU A 73 25.29 -18.26 -13.89
CA LEU A 73 24.04 -19.00 -14.03
C LEU A 73 24.22 -20.40 -14.63
N LYS A 74 25.28 -20.64 -15.42
CA LYS A 74 25.57 -21.96 -16.00
C LYS A 74 25.79 -23.05 -14.94
N SER A 75 26.19 -22.64 -13.74
CA SER A 75 26.45 -23.53 -12.61
C SER A 75 25.29 -23.61 -11.60
N ALA A 76 24.15 -22.99 -11.92
CA ALA A 76 23.08 -22.71 -10.98
C ALA A 76 21.73 -23.26 -11.46
N THR A 77 20.91 -23.79 -10.54
CA THR A 77 19.51 -24.09 -10.84
C THR A 77 18.70 -22.79 -10.82
N ILE A 78 18.19 -22.39 -11.97
CA ILE A 78 17.40 -21.17 -12.13
C ILE A 78 15.94 -21.47 -11.88
N LYS A 79 15.30 -20.63 -11.06
CA LYS A 79 13.86 -20.71 -10.79
C LYS A 79 13.10 -19.69 -11.62
N SER A 80 11.87 -20.04 -11.99
CA SER A 80 10.98 -19.21 -12.81
C SER A 80 10.73 -17.81 -12.23
N ASN A 81 10.72 -17.66 -10.90
CA ASN A 81 10.55 -16.35 -10.26
C ASN A 81 11.72 -15.39 -10.52
N LEU A 82 12.95 -15.87 -10.68
CA LEU A 82 14.08 -15.04 -11.09
C LEU A 82 13.91 -14.55 -12.52
N ILE A 83 13.50 -15.43 -13.44
CA ILE A 83 13.24 -15.06 -14.83
C ILE A 83 12.14 -14.01 -14.90
N TRP A 84 11.03 -14.24 -14.18
CA TRP A 84 9.92 -13.28 -14.11
C TRP A 84 10.36 -11.92 -13.57
N MET A 85 11.13 -11.88 -12.47
CA MET A 85 11.66 -10.64 -11.91
C MET A 85 12.54 -9.88 -12.91
N LEU A 86 13.41 -10.58 -13.65
CA LEU A 86 14.29 -9.96 -14.66
C LEU A 86 13.46 -9.42 -15.83
N TYR A 87 12.53 -10.22 -16.35
CA TYR A 87 11.67 -9.81 -17.47
C TYR A 87 10.78 -8.62 -17.10
N LYS A 88 10.21 -8.61 -15.89
CA LYS A 88 9.41 -7.48 -15.39
C LYS A 88 10.21 -6.18 -15.30
N ARG A 89 11.54 -6.27 -15.16
CA ARG A 89 12.46 -5.13 -15.20
C ARG A 89 12.97 -4.82 -16.63
N GLY A 90 12.49 -5.54 -17.65
CA GLY A 90 12.98 -5.43 -19.03
C GLY A 90 14.39 -5.98 -19.25
N LEU A 91 14.89 -6.84 -18.35
CA LEU A 91 16.28 -7.30 -18.34
C LEU A 91 16.42 -8.76 -18.81
N LEU A 92 17.47 -9.00 -19.60
CA LEU A 92 17.93 -10.33 -20.02
C LEU A 92 16.86 -11.18 -20.70
N ILE A 93 15.97 -10.54 -21.46
CA ILE A 93 14.79 -11.23 -22.01
C ILE A 93 15.21 -12.32 -22.99
N GLU A 94 16.04 -11.98 -23.96
CA GLU A 94 16.51 -12.93 -24.97
C GLU A 94 17.45 -13.97 -24.35
N GLU A 95 18.35 -13.55 -23.48
CA GLU A 95 19.38 -14.39 -22.87
C GLU A 95 18.76 -15.48 -21.99
N MET A 96 17.67 -15.18 -21.28
CA MET A 96 17.03 -16.15 -20.38
C MET A 96 15.96 -16.99 -21.07
N HIS A 97 15.63 -16.73 -22.34
CA HIS A 97 14.49 -17.38 -23.00
C HIS A 97 14.63 -18.90 -23.08
N HIS A 98 15.85 -19.41 -23.26
CA HIS A 98 16.11 -20.85 -23.30
C HIS A 98 15.73 -21.55 -21.98
N TYR A 99 15.84 -20.86 -20.83
CA TYR A 99 15.35 -21.40 -19.55
C TYR A 99 13.82 -21.46 -19.51
N VAL A 100 13.13 -20.50 -20.12
CA VAL A 100 11.65 -20.50 -20.22
C VAL A 100 11.16 -21.69 -21.05
N GLN A 101 11.86 -22.01 -22.14
CA GLN A 101 11.54 -23.17 -22.99
C GLN A 101 11.69 -24.51 -22.22
N GLY A 102 12.56 -24.55 -21.21
CA GLY A 102 12.76 -25.71 -20.34
C GLY A 102 11.72 -25.88 -19.22
N ILE A 103 10.80 -24.92 -19.03
CA ILE A 103 9.76 -25.01 -17.98
C ILE A 103 8.74 -26.08 -18.38
N SER A 104 8.71 -27.18 -17.65
CA SER A 104 7.81 -28.32 -17.91
C SER A 104 6.36 -28.05 -17.49
N PHE A 105 6.15 -27.25 -16.44
CA PHE A 105 4.83 -26.96 -15.89
C PHE A 105 4.38 -25.55 -16.28
N ARG A 106 3.35 -25.45 -17.14
CA ARG A 106 2.80 -24.18 -17.66
C ARG A 106 1.73 -23.64 -16.72
N ASP A 107 2.15 -23.22 -15.54
CA ASP A 107 1.30 -22.59 -14.55
C ASP A 107 1.12 -21.08 -14.81
N HIS A 108 0.45 -20.41 -13.87
CA HIS A 108 0.25 -18.98 -13.90
C HIS A 108 1.57 -18.19 -13.98
N LEU A 109 2.64 -18.62 -13.28
CA LEU A 109 3.94 -17.95 -13.31
C LEU A 109 4.61 -18.07 -14.69
N TYR A 110 4.46 -19.22 -15.36
CA TYR A 110 4.90 -19.38 -16.74
C TYR A 110 4.25 -18.34 -17.67
N TYR A 111 2.93 -18.17 -17.59
CA TYR A 111 2.23 -17.18 -18.41
C TYR A 111 2.60 -15.74 -18.02
N LEU A 112 2.83 -15.44 -16.74
CA LEU A 112 3.34 -14.14 -16.30
C LEU A 112 4.72 -13.83 -16.92
N ILE A 113 5.63 -14.81 -17.03
CA ILE A 113 6.91 -14.61 -17.72
C ILE A 113 6.69 -14.25 -19.18
N LEU A 114 5.84 -15.00 -19.89
CA LEU A 114 5.54 -14.72 -21.29
C LEU A 114 4.84 -13.36 -21.48
N LYS A 115 4.01 -12.95 -20.51
CA LYS A 115 3.40 -11.61 -20.44
C LYS A 115 4.47 -10.53 -20.48
N GLU A 116 5.43 -10.58 -19.56
CA GLU A 116 6.48 -9.57 -19.49
C GLU A 116 7.31 -9.54 -20.79
N ALA A 117 7.68 -10.70 -21.34
CA ALA A 117 8.36 -10.78 -22.64
C ALA A 117 7.56 -10.11 -23.77
N CYS A 118 6.24 -10.34 -23.82
CA CYS A 118 5.35 -9.73 -24.80
C CYS A 118 5.30 -8.20 -24.64
N ILE A 119 5.10 -7.70 -23.42
CA ILE A 119 5.00 -6.26 -23.11
C ILE A 119 6.29 -5.53 -23.49
N HIS A 120 7.44 -6.18 -23.33
CA HIS A 120 8.75 -5.66 -23.74
C HIS A 120 9.08 -5.87 -25.23
N GLY A 121 8.12 -6.31 -26.06
CA GLY A 121 8.27 -6.38 -27.52
C GLY A 121 8.82 -7.70 -28.06
N HIS A 122 9.02 -8.71 -27.22
CA HIS A 122 9.57 -10.01 -27.61
C HIS A 122 8.48 -11.06 -27.91
N TYR A 123 7.40 -10.68 -28.60
CA TYR A 123 6.27 -11.56 -28.94
C TYR A 123 6.66 -12.83 -29.71
N ARG A 124 7.76 -12.80 -30.49
CA ARG A 124 8.28 -13.97 -31.20
C ARG A 124 8.80 -15.06 -30.27
N LEU A 125 9.31 -14.68 -29.08
CA LEU A 125 9.75 -15.62 -28.06
C LEU A 125 8.57 -16.40 -27.47
N VAL A 126 7.35 -15.87 -27.58
CA VAL A 126 6.11 -16.57 -27.19
C VAL A 126 5.63 -17.55 -28.28
N GLY A 127 6.35 -17.64 -29.40
CA GLY A 127 6.01 -18.52 -30.52
C GLY A 127 4.86 -17.99 -31.39
N LYS A 128 4.58 -16.69 -31.31
CA LYS A 128 3.48 -16.02 -32.02
C LYS A 128 4.00 -15.12 -33.13
N GLN A 129 3.24 -15.01 -34.23
CA GLN A 129 3.69 -14.28 -35.42
C GLN A 129 3.57 -12.77 -35.28
N GLY A 130 2.66 -12.29 -34.43
CA GLY A 130 2.45 -10.87 -34.18
C GLY A 130 2.00 -10.57 -32.76
N ALA A 131 2.11 -9.29 -32.39
CA ALA A 131 1.75 -8.79 -31.06
C ALA A 131 0.28 -9.07 -30.71
N SER A 132 -0.65 -8.87 -31.65
CA SER A 132 -2.08 -9.13 -31.44
C SER A 132 -2.36 -10.59 -31.09
N GLU A 133 -1.79 -11.54 -31.83
CA GLU A 133 -1.93 -12.97 -31.56
C GLU A 133 -1.36 -13.35 -30.18
N CYS A 134 -0.23 -12.73 -29.82
CA CYS A 134 0.42 -12.95 -28.53
C CYS A 134 -0.41 -12.44 -27.36
N ILE A 135 -0.93 -11.21 -27.46
CA ILE A 135 -1.75 -10.60 -26.42
C ILE A 135 -3.03 -11.42 -26.20
N GLU A 136 -3.72 -11.82 -27.28
CA GLU A 136 -4.94 -12.62 -27.17
C GLU A 136 -4.71 -13.96 -26.45
N PHE A 137 -3.66 -14.67 -26.86
CA PHE A 137 -3.26 -15.92 -26.23
C PHE A 137 -2.98 -15.75 -24.73
N LEU A 138 -2.29 -14.67 -24.35
CA LEU A 138 -1.97 -14.40 -22.96
C LEU A 138 -3.21 -13.99 -22.15
N LEU A 139 -4.12 -13.21 -22.75
CA LEU A 139 -5.37 -12.81 -22.12
C LEU A 139 -6.30 -13.99 -21.83
N GLU A 140 -6.29 -15.03 -22.66
CA GLU A 140 -7.03 -16.28 -22.36
C GLU A 140 -6.55 -16.97 -21.09
N SER A 141 -5.26 -16.82 -20.75
CA SER A 141 -4.65 -17.50 -19.61
C SER A 141 -4.55 -16.63 -18.35
N LEU A 142 -4.48 -15.31 -18.50
CA LEU A 142 -4.19 -14.37 -17.41
C LEU A 142 -5.30 -13.37 -17.12
N ASP A 143 -6.03 -12.91 -18.16
CA ASP A 143 -6.93 -11.75 -18.09
C ASP A 143 -6.32 -10.55 -17.32
N ASP A 144 -5.05 -10.21 -17.59
CA ASP A 144 -4.27 -9.22 -16.84
C ASP A 144 -4.38 -7.81 -17.43
N TRP A 145 -4.59 -6.79 -16.59
CA TRP A 145 -4.76 -5.38 -17.00
C TRP A 145 -3.56 -4.81 -17.79
N ASP A 146 -2.33 -5.24 -17.49
CA ASP A 146 -1.15 -4.71 -18.15
C ASP A 146 -1.12 -5.08 -19.65
N LEU A 147 -1.72 -6.22 -20.03
CA LEU A 147 -1.90 -6.62 -21.43
C LEU A 147 -2.91 -5.73 -22.15
N TYR A 148 -4.04 -5.41 -21.50
CA TYR A 148 -5.02 -4.48 -22.05
C TYR A 148 -4.44 -3.08 -22.23
N ARG A 149 -3.67 -2.60 -21.25
CA ARG A 149 -2.97 -1.32 -21.35
C ARG A 149 -1.98 -1.32 -22.51
N HIS A 150 -1.15 -2.36 -22.61
CA HIS A 150 -0.22 -2.50 -23.73
C HIS A 150 -0.93 -2.54 -25.09
N ALA A 151 -2.10 -3.19 -25.17
CA ALA A 151 -2.93 -3.20 -26.37
C ALA A 151 -3.45 -1.79 -26.73
N LEU A 152 -3.93 -1.02 -25.75
CA LEU A 152 -4.36 0.38 -25.95
C LEU A 152 -3.21 1.24 -26.46
N ASP A 153 -2.04 1.16 -25.82
CA ASP A 153 -0.86 1.98 -26.15
C ASP A 153 -0.33 1.69 -27.57
N ASN A 154 -0.55 0.47 -28.07
CA ASN A 154 -0.07 0.02 -29.38
C ASN A 154 -1.18 -0.10 -30.44
N GLY A 155 -2.41 0.35 -30.14
CA GLY A 155 -3.53 0.31 -31.09
C GLY A 155 -3.95 -1.12 -31.50
N VAL A 156 -3.78 -2.10 -30.60
CA VAL A 156 -4.19 -3.49 -30.83
C VAL A 156 -5.65 -3.68 -30.45
N GLU A 157 -6.42 -4.22 -31.38
CA GLU A 157 -7.81 -4.64 -31.18
C GLU A 157 -7.87 -5.93 -30.39
N ILE A 158 -8.70 -5.96 -29.34
CA ILE A 158 -8.91 -7.12 -28.47
C ILE A 158 -10.31 -7.69 -28.69
N TYR A 159 -10.39 -9.01 -28.89
CA TYR A 159 -11.64 -9.73 -29.05
C TYR A 159 -12.49 -9.66 -27.78
N LYS A 160 -13.81 -9.78 -27.97
CA LYS A 160 -14.77 -9.72 -26.87
C LYS A 160 -14.48 -10.79 -25.83
N LYS A 161 -14.35 -10.36 -24.56
CA LYS A 161 -14.20 -11.24 -23.40
C LYS A 161 -15.19 -10.84 -22.31
N GLU A 162 -15.64 -11.83 -21.54
CA GLU A 162 -16.53 -11.61 -20.39
C GLU A 162 -15.69 -11.39 -19.14
N SER A 163 -15.03 -10.24 -19.04
CA SER A 163 -14.23 -9.88 -17.87
C SER A 163 -14.30 -8.41 -17.51
N LEU A 164 -14.03 -8.11 -16.25
CA LEU A 164 -13.96 -6.74 -15.76
C LEU A 164 -12.85 -5.95 -16.46
N ASN A 165 -11.69 -6.57 -16.67
CA ASN A 165 -10.56 -5.90 -17.33
C ASN A 165 -10.89 -5.57 -18.79
N TYR A 166 -11.66 -6.42 -19.49
CA TYR A 166 -12.14 -6.11 -20.83
C TYR A 166 -13.13 -4.93 -20.85
N GLU A 167 -14.03 -4.84 -19.87
CA GLU A 167 -14.95 -3.69 -19.78
C GLU A 167 -14.20 -2.39 -19.49
N TYR A 168 -13.16 -2.43 -18.65
CA TYR A 168 -12.24 -1.29 -18.46
C TYR A 168 -11.50 -0.92 -19.76
N TYR A 169 -11.01 -1.91 -20.51
CA TYR A 169 -10.38 -1.69 -21.81
C TYR A 169 -11.34 -0.96 -22.77
N LEU A 170 -12.59 -1.42 -22.88
CA LEU A 170 -13.59 -0.79 -23.73
C LEU A 170 -13.94 0.62 -23.26
N LEU A 171 -14.03 0.85 -21.95
CA LEU A 171 -14.26 2.17 -21.39
C LEU A 171 -13.11 3.15 -21.76
N HIS A 172 -11.86 2.72 -21.59
CA HIS A 172 -10.69 3.52 -21.96
C HIS A 172 -10.66 3.86 -23.45
N LYS A 173 -11.02 2.90 -24.29
CA LYS A 173 -10.97 3.02 -25.75
C LYS A 173 -12.11 3.88 -26.31
N LEU A 174 -13.34 3.62 -25.88
CA LEU A 174 -14.54 4.20 -26.47
C LEU A 174 -15.03 5.45 -25.72
N LYS A 175 -14.72 5.55 -24.42
CA LYS A 175 -15.16 6.64 -23.51
C LYS A 175 -16.67 6.86 -23.50
N GLU A 176 -17.44 5.78 -23.62
CA GLU A 176 -18.90 5.80 -23.64
C GLU A 176 -19.49 6.00 -22.23
N LYS A 177 -20.38 6.99 -22.09
CA LYS A 177 -21.04 7.27 -20.81
C LYS A 177 -21.96 6.13 -20.35
N ASP A 178 -22.71 5.53 -21.27
CA ASP A 178 -23.64 4.43 -20.93
C ASP A 178 -22.89 3.21 -20.39
N ARG A 179 -21.69 2.93 -20.92
CA ARG A 179 -20.82 1.87 -20.42
C ARG A 179 -20.29 2.19 -19.02
N ALA A 180 -19.91 3.43 -18.77
CA ALA A 180 -19.52 3.86 -17.43
C ALA A 180 -20.67 3.68 -16.43
N VAL A 181 -21.89 4.04 -16.81
CA VAL A 181 -23.10 3.84 -15.99
C VAL A 181 -23.31 2.36 -15.68
N GLU A 182 -23.18 1.47 -16.66
CA GLU A 182 -23.32 0.03 -16.41
C GLU A 182 -22.22 -0.50 -15.46
N LEU A 183 -20.96 -0.13 -15.71
CA LEU A 183 -19.82 -0.55 -14.89
C LEU A 183 -19.96 -0.14 -13.43
N LEU A 184 -20.48 1.07 -13.18
CA LEU A 184 -20.61 1.63 -11.84
C LEU A 184 -21.64 0.90 -10.98
N LYS A 185 -22.65 0.22 -11.56
CA LYS A 185 -23.74 -0.44 -10.80
C LYS A 185 -23.26 -1.43 -9.75
N SER A 186 -22.09 -2.03 -9.95
CA SER A 186 -21.50 -3.03 -9.05
C SER A 186 -20.31 -2.51 -8.24
N ARG A 187 -20.14 -1.17 -8.14
CA ARG A 187 -19.00 -0.54 -7.45
C ARG A 187 -19.41 0.15 -6.17
N VAL A 188 -18.58 -0.08 -5.15
CA VAL A 188 -18.71 0.48 -3.80
C VAL A 188 -17.44 1.22 -3.34
N CYS A 189 -16.38 1.17 -4.16
CA CYS A 189 -15.11 1.85 -3.88
C CYS A 189 -15.16 3.30 -4.42
N PHE A 190 -14.99 4.28 -3.55
CA PHE A 190 -15.02 5.70 -3.92
C PHE A 190 -13.98 6.03 -4.99
N LYS A 191 -12.73 5.57 -4.80
CA LYS A 191 -11.64 5.79 -5.75
C LYS A 191 -11.99 5.27 -7.16
N GLU A 192 -12.61 4.10 -7.22
CA GLU A 192 -12.97 3.46 -8.49
C GLU A 192 -14.15 4.19 -9.16
N ILE A 193 -15.16 4.59 -8.37
CA ILE A 193 -16.29 5.37 -8.86
C ILE A 193 -15.82 6.73 -9.41
N GLU A 194 -14.99 7.45 -8.65
CA GLU A 194 -14.41 8.73 -9.06
C GLU A 194 -13.61 8.57 -10.36
N PHE A 195 -12.75 7.54 -10.44
CA PHE A 195 -11.94 7.25 -11.62
C PHE A 195 -12.78 6.97 -12.88
N ILE A 196 -13.78 6.10 -12.80
CA ILE A 196 -14.67 5.79 -13.93
C ILE A 196 -15.46 7.04 -14.35
N ALA A 197 -16.00 7.79 -13.38
CA ALA A 197 -16.80 8.99 -13.65
C ALA A 197 -15.95 10.09 -14.31
N GLU A 198 -14.72 10.31 -13.85
CA GLU A 198 -13.79 11.28 -14.43
C GLU A 198 -13.40 10.92 -15.86
N MET A 199 -13.13 9.63 -16.13
CA MET A 199 -12.68 9.15 -17.43
C MET A 199 -13.61 9.52 -18.60
N VAL A 200 -14.93 9.55 -18.36
CA VAL A 200 -15.95 9.88 -19.36
C VAL A 200 -16.68 11.20 -19.10
N GLY A 201 -16.23 11.97 -18.09
CA GLY A 201 -16.89 13.22 -17.69
C GLY A 201 -18.35 13.01 -17.27
N LEU A 202 -18.63 11.95 -16.52
CA LEU A 202 -19.99 11.60 -16.07
C LEU A 202 -20.52 12.65 -15.10
N GLU A 203 -21.75 13.13 -15.34
CA GLU A 203 -22.34 14.23 -14.55
C GLU A 203 -23.25 13.75 -13.42
N GLY A 204 -23.69 12.51 -13.49
CA GLY A 204 -24.55 11.87 -12.50
C GLY A 204 -24.83 10.42 -12.86
N HIS A 205 -25.58 9.73 -12.00
CA HIS A 205 -25.87 8.31 -12.16
C HIS A 205 -27.32 7.96 -11.75
N PRO A 206 -27.98 6.97 -12.38
CA PRO A 206 -29.34 6.60 -11.99
C PRO A 206 -29.46 6.06 -10.56
N HIS A 207 -28.46 5.33 -10.08
CA HIS A 207 -28.40 4.84 -8.69
C HIS A 207 -28.05 5.98 -7.73
N GLU A 208 -28.99 6.32 -6.83
CA GLU A 208 -28.92 7.49 -5.94
C GLU A 208 -27.59 7.57 -5.15
N ALA A 209 -27.11 6.46 -4.61
CA ALA A 209 -25.87 6.45 -3.81
C ALA A 209 -24.61 6.76 -4.64
N ILE A 210 -24.52 6.21 -5.86
CA ILE A 210 -23.39 6.46 -6.77
C ILE A 210 -23.44 7.91 -7.26
N ASP A 211 -24.65 8.41 -7.55
CA ASP A 211 -24.84 9.81 -7.93
C ASP A 211 -24.33 10.75 -6.85
N CYS A 212 -24.63 10.49 -5.57
CA CYS A 212 -24.10 11.29 -4.47
C CYS A 212 -22.57 11.34 -4.45
N VAL A 213 -21.88 10.22 -4.73
CA VAL A 213 -20.41 10.20 -4.83
C VAL A 213 -19.93 11.05 -6.01
N ILE A 214 -20.56 10.95 -7.17
CA ILE A 214 -20.21 11.74 -8.36
C ILE A 214 -20.46 13.23 -8.12
N GLN A 215 -21.61 13.60 -7.52
CA GLN A 215 -21.90 14.99 -7.18
C GLN A 215 -20.89 15.53 -6.16
N LEU A 216 -20.54 14.73 -5.14
CA LEU A 216 -19.54 15.10 -4.14
C LEU A 216 -18.17 15.38 -4.77
N MET A 217 -17.70 14.49 -5.66
CA MET A 217 -16.46 14.66 -6.39
C MET A 217 -16.45 15.99 -7.18
N ARG A 218 -17.52 16.23 -7.96
CA ARG A 218 -17.62 17.37 -8.89
C ARG A 218 -17.84 18.70 -8.19
N LYS A 219 -18.85 18.77 -7.32
CA LYS A 219 -19.35 20.03 -6.72
C LYS A 219 -18.84 20.27 -5.30
N GLY A 220 -18.38 19.22 -4.61
CA GLY A 220 -18.05 19.29 -3.19
C GLY A 220 -19.30 19.20 -2.32
N PHE A 221 -19.19 19.74 -1.10
CA PHE A 221 -20.30 19.78 -0.15
C PHE A 221 -21.44 20.69 -0.62
N ASP A 222 -22.66 20.23 -0.42
CA ASP A 222 -23.89 20.98 -0.62
C ASP A 222 -24.98 20.45 0.33
N GLU A 223 -25.89 21.32 0.80
CA GLU A 223 -26.93 20.92 1.77
C GLU A 223 -27.98 19.99 1.17
N ASP A 224 -28.35 20.16 -0.11
CA ASP A 224 -29.28 19.26 -0.78
C ASP A 224 -28.61 17.90 -1.05
N LEU A 225 -27.32 17.89 -1.36
CA LEU A 225 -26.53 16.67 -1.43
C LEU A 225 -26.51 15.94 -0.07
N LEU A 226 -26.35 16.65 1.04
CA LEU A 226 -26.41 16.05 2.38
C LEU A 226 -27.78 15.43 2.67
N ARG A 227 -28.87 16.14 2.36
CA ARG A 227 -30.24 15.62 2.52
C ARG A 227 -30.46 14.37 1.69
N LYS A 228 -30.00 14.38 0.43
CA LYS A 228 -30.08 13.22 -0.47
C LYS A 228 -29.28 12.03 0.08
N ALA A 229 -28.01 12.25 0.45
CA ALA A 229 -27.13 11.23 1.01
C ALA A 229 -27.71 10.63 2.29
N TYR A 230 -28.29 11.47 3.16
CA TYR A 230 -28.96 11.01 4.37
C TYR A 230 -30.23 10.20 4.07
N GLY A 231 -31.03 10.63 3.10
CA GLY A 231 -32.21 9.89 2.64
C GLY A 231 -31.86 8.49 2.13
N VAL A 232 -30.78 8.36 1.35
CA VAL A 232 -30.24 7.07 0.88
C VAL A 232 -29.79 6.20 2.06
N TYR A 233 -28.99 6.75 2.98
CA TYR A 233 -28.53 6.05 4.18
C TYR A 233 -29.69 5.55 5.06
N ARG A 234 -30.76 6.35 5.22
CA ARG A 234 -31.94 5.92 6.00
C ARG A 234 -32.71 4.77 5.36
N LYS A 235 -32.72 4.68 4.03
CA LYS A 235 -33.38 3.57 3.30
C LYS A 235 -32.59 2.27 3.45
N ASP A 236 -31.25 2.36 3.38
CA ASP A 236 -30.35 1.22 3.49
C ASP A 236 -29.05 1.63 4.20
N MET A 237 -28.84 1.12 5.41
CA MET A 237 -27.66 1.38 6.24
C MET A 237 -26.48 0.46 5.88
N SER A 238 -26.22 0.24 4.59
CA SER A 238 -25.06 -0.51 4.14
C SER A 238 -23.74 0.24 4.42
N VAL A 239 -22.61 -0.49 4.37
CA VAL A 239 -21.26 0.09 4.51
C VAL A 239 -21.08 1.27 3.54
N PHE A 240 -21.49 1.07 2.27
CA PHE A 240 -21.32 2.06 1.22
C PHE A 240 -22.14 3.34 1.49
N ASN A 241 -23.42 3.20 1.82
CA ASN A 241 -24.28 4.35 2.09
C ASN A 241 -23.88 5.10 3.37
N THR A 242 -23.42 4.36 4.39
CA THR A 242 -22.86 4.93 5.63
C THR A 242 -21.60 5.74 5.34
N LYS A 243 -20.65 5.17 4.57
CA LYS A 243 -19.45 5.90 4.12
C LYS A 243 -19.80 7.14 3.31
N MET A 244 -20.83 7.06 2.47
CA MET A 244 -21.25 8.17 1.63
C MET A 244 -21.80 9.35 2.43
N VAL A 245 -22.70 9.14 3.39
CA VAL A 245 -23.16 10.24 4.25
C VAL A 245 -22.01 10.81 5.09
N ILE A 246 -21.09 9.96 5.58
CA ILE A 246 -19.87 10.41 6.28
C ILE A 246 -18.98 11.24 5.34
N ALA A 247 -18.79 10.84 4.08
CA ALA A 247 -17.99 11.57 3.10
C ALA A 247 -18.56 12.96 2.84
N VAL A 248 -19.88 13.08 2.69
CA VAL A 248 -20.53 14.39 2.51
C VAL A 248 -20.30 15.27 3.74
N LEU A 249 -20.50 14.75 4.95
CA LEU A 249 -20.24 15.49 6.19
C LEU A 249 -18.77 15.92 6.33
N VAL A 250 -17.81 15.05 6.03
CA VAL A 250 -16.38 15.36 6.09
C VAL A 250 -16.01 16.42 5.04
N SER A 251 -16.54 16.32 3.82
CA SER A 251 -16.23 17.26 2.75
C SER A 251 -16.63 18.71 3.05
N SER A 252 -17.56 18.91 3.99
CA SER A 252 -18.04 20.24 4.37
C SER A 252 -16.96 21.09 5.04
N ARG A 253 -15.95 20.44 5.67
CA ARG A 253 -14.91 21.08 6.47
C ARG A 253 -15.46 22.01 7.57
N LYS A 254 -16.65 21.69 8.10
CA LYS A 254 -17.27 22.42 9.21
C LYS A 254 -17.19 21.56 10.47
N ALA A 255 -16.80 22.16 11.59
CA ALA A 255 -16.61 21.44 12.83
C ALA A 255 -17.85 20.66 13.30
N PRO A 256 -19.09 21.22 13.29
CA PRO A 256 -20.29 20.45 13.65
C PRO A 256 -20.52 19.23 12.77
N PHE A 257 -20.32 19.34 11.46
CA PHE A 257 -20.50 18.22 10.53
C PHE A 257 -19.40 17.16 10.68
N LEU A 258 -18.18 17.54 11.06
CA LEU A 258 -17.15 16.57 11.44
C LEU A 258 -17.51 15.81 12.72
N VAL A 259 -18.14 16.45 13.70
CA VAL A 259 -18.62 15.74 14.89
C VAL A 259 -19.77 14.80 14.54
N LEU A 260 -20.66 15.18 13.61
CA LEU A 260 -21.68 14.25 13.10
C LEU A 260 -21.08 13.07 12.31
N ALA A 261 -20.01 13.30 11.55
CA ALA A 261 -19.25 12.22 10.91
C ALA A 261 -18.61 11.29 11.96
N LEU A 262 -18.08 11.84 13.05
CA LEU A 262 -17.57 11.09 14.19
C LEU A 262 -18.70 10.30 14.87
N TYR A 263 -19.89 10.87 15.02
CA TYR A 263 -21.08 10.18 15.55
C TYR A 263 -21.51 9.00 14.68
N LEU A 264 -21.68 9.20 13.37
CA LEU A 264 -22.12 8.12 12.49
C LEU A 264 -21.10 6.99 12.41
N SER A 265 -19.80 7.34 12.31
CA SER A 265 -18.76 6.33 12.33
C SER A 265 -18.67 5.64 13.70
N PHE A 266 -18.88 6.36 14.82
CA PHE A 266 -18.99 5.77 16.15
C PHE A 266 -20.13 4.75 16.17
N LYS A 267 -21.36 5.17 15.87
CA LYS A 267 -22.56 4.33 15.89
C LYS A 267 -22.36 3.02 15.15
N HIS A 268 -21.80 3.09 13.94
CA HIS A 268 -21.69 1.94 13.05
C HIS A 268 -20.35 1.20 13.07
N ARG A 269 -19.37 1.59 13.90
CA ARG A 269 -18.01 1.00 13.91
C ARG A 269 -17.97 -0.52 14.15
N ARG A 270 -19.05 -1.11 14.69
CA ARG A 270 -19.15 -2.54 15.02
C ARG A 270 -20.25 -3.28 14.25
N ASP A 271 -21.01 -2.58 13.42
CA ASP A 271 -22.19 -3.16 12.76
C ASP A 271 -21.78 -4.01 11.55
N PHE A 272 -20.65 -3.68 10.93
CA PHE A 272 -20.19 -4.29 9.68
C PHE A 272 -19.08 -5.31 9.92
N ARG A 273 -19.45 -6.56 10.19
CA ARG A 273 -18.48 -7.64 10.49
C ARG A 273 -17.50 -7.94 9.35
N GLU A 274 -17.94 -7.74 8.10
CA GLU A 274 -17.15 -8.06 6.90
C GLU A 274 -16.31 -6.87 6.41
N SER A 275 -16.45 -5.68 7.00
CA SER A 275 -15.73 -4.48 6.58
C SER A 275 -15.30 -3.63 7.76
N TYR A 276 -13.99 -3.43 7.88
CA TYR A 276 -13.40 -2.54 8.89
C TYR A 276 -13.37 -1.07 8.45
N GLU A 277 -13.88 -0.73 7.26
CA GLU A 277 -13.70 0.60 6.68
C GLU A 277 -14.33 1.70 7.54
N VAL A 278 -15.54 1.50 8.08
CA VAL A 278 -16.20 2.47 8.96
C VAL A 278 -15.48 2.59 10.30
N PHE A 279 -14.92 1.48 10.82
CA PHE A 279 -14.10 1.52 12.03
C PHE A 279 -12.78 2.25 11.80
N LEU A 280 -12.18 2.09 10.62
CA LEU A 280 -10.98 2.82 10.23
C LEU A 280 -11.28 4.32 10.07
N ILE A 281 -12.40 4.69 9.44
CA ILE A 281 -12.86 6.09 9.36
C ILE A 281 -13.04 6.68 10.76
N PHE A 282 -13.68 5.94 11.68
CA PHE A 282 -13.80 6.35 13.09
C PHE A 282 -12.43 6.57 13.74
N THR A 283 -11.46 5.69 13.47
CA THR A 283 -10.08 5.81 13.98
C THR A 283 -9.39 7.08 13.46
N PHE A 284 -9.53 7.38 12.16
CA PHE A 284 -8.99 8.60 11.56
C PHE A 284 -9.68 9.87 12.05
N LEU A 285 -11.00 9.81 12.31
CA LEU A 285 -11.71 10.92 12.95
C LEU A 285 -11.20 11.12 14.39
N CYS A 286 -11.06 10.06 15.20
CA CYS A 286 -10.44 10.15 16.53
C CYS A 286 -9.05 10.79 16.45
N ARG A 287 -8.22 10.39 15.47
CA ARG A 287 -6.92 11.02 15.21
C ARG A 287 -7.05 12.49 14.86
N TYR A 288 -7.99 12.86 13.99
CA TYR A 288 -8.20 14.23 13.57
C TYR A 288 -8.67 15.11 14.73
N PHE A 289 -9.47 14.57 15.65
CA PHE A 289 -9.82 15.16 16.94
C PHE A 289 -8.74 14.91 18.03
N TRP A 290 -7.53 14.50 17.63
CA TRP A 290 -6.35 14.24 18.48
C TRP A 290 -6.62 13.43 19.75
N PHE A 291 -7.62 12.54 19.73
CA PHE A 291 -8.03 11.73 20.89
C PHE A 291 -7.17 10.47 21.03
N TYR A 292 -5.90 10.67 21.39
CA TYR A 292 -4.87 9.64 21.42
C TYR A 292 -5.26 8.33 22.15
N PRO A 293 -5.87 8.35 23.36
CA PRO A 293 -6.23 7.11 24.04
C PRO A 293 -7.22 6.25 23.24
N HIS A 294 -8.16 6.87 22.53
CA HIS A 294 -9.11 6.14 21.71
C HIS A 294 -8.50 5.66 20.40
N VAL A 295 -7.57 6.40 19.81
CA VAL A 295 -6.79 5.91 18.66
C VAL A 295 -6.07 4.61 19.02
N LEU A 296 -5.39 4.55 20.19
CA LEU A 296 -4.73 3.33 20.65
C LEU A 296 -5.70 2.16 20.83
N LYS A 297 -6.82 2.37 21.54
CA LYS A 297 -7.86 1.35 21.73
C LYS A 297 -8.39 0.81 20.39
N CYS A 298 -8.55 1.68 19.39
CA CYS A 298 -9.01 1.28 18.07
C CYS A 298 -7.97 0.40 17.35
N LEU A 299 -6.70 0.81 17.35
CA LEU A 299 -5.61 0.03 16.73
C LEU A 299 -5.42 -1.34 17.40
N GLU A 300 -5.57 -1.41 18.73
CA GLU A 300 -5.57 -2.67 19.49
C GLU A 300 -6.75 -3.56 19.11
N SER A 301 -7.95 -2.98 19.00
CA SER A 301 -9.16 -3.72 18.60
C SER A 301 -9.09 -4.24 17.15
N MET A 302 -8.39 -3.52 16.26
CA MET A 302 -8.09 -3.97 14.90
C MET A 302 -6.95 -4.99 14.83
N ASN A 303 -6.31 -5.31 15.97
CA ASN A 303 -5.24 -6.27 16.09
C ASN A 303 -4.04 -5.98 15.15
N VAL A 304 -3.64 -4.70 15.06
CA VAL A 304 -2.51 -4.25 14.23
C VAL A 304 -1.20 -4.88 14.72
N ARG A 305 -0.52 -5.66 13.86
CA ARG A 305 0.74 -6.36 14.19
C ARG A 305 1.74 -6.36 13.03
N ASN A 306 3.00 -6.66 13.34
CA ASN A 306 4.07 -6.93 12.36
C ASN A 306 4.19 -5.81 11.31
N ALA A 307 4.16 -6.15 10.01
CA ALA A 307 4.27 -5.22 8.88
C ALA A 307 3.19 -4.11 8.85
N GLN A 308 2.09 -4.27 9.59
CA GLN A 308 1.08 -3.21 9.71
C GLN A 308 1.53 -2.09 10.64
N VAL A 309 2.36 -2.39 11.65
CA VAL A 309 2.86 -1.38 12.60
C VAL A 309 3.62 -0.28 11.84
N PRO A 310 4.60 -0.58 10.98
CA PRO A 310 5.26 0.44 10.17
C PRO A 310 4.32 1.33 9.36
N SER A 311 3.27 0.74 8.80
CA SER A 311 2.34 1.44 7.89
C SER A 311 1.30 2.29 8.62
N LEU A 312 0.99 1.96 9.89
CA LEU A 312 -0.10 2.59 10.65
C LEU A 312 0.39 3.45 11.82
N SER A 313 1.69 3.45 12.12
CA SER A 313 2.22 4.15 13.30
C SER A 313 1.99 5.67 13.26
N PHE A 314 1.98 6.25 12.05
CA PHE A 314 1.70 7.68 11.88
C PHE A 314 0.33 8.10 12.41
N ILE A 315 -0.63 7.17 12.52
CA ILE A 315 -2.00 7.49 12.98
C ILE A 315 -1.97 8.02 14.42
N TRP A 316 -1.12 7.47 15.29
CA TRP A 316 -0.99 7.93 16.67
C TRP A 316 0.25 8.79 16.89
N SER A 317 1.37 8.52 16.21
CA SER A 317 2.62 9.24 16.45
C SER A 317 2.56 10.70 15.99
N ASP A 318 1.76 11.00 14.97
CA ASP A 318 1.52 12.36 14.54
C ASP A 318 0.86 13.21 15.64
N ILE A 319 0.00 12.61 16.49
CA ILE A 319 -0.62 13.29 17.63
C ILE A 319 0.45 13.64 18.67
N LEU A 320 1.29 12.67 19.04
CA LEU A 320 2.36 12.88 20.02
C LEU A 320 3.30 14.00 19.59
N ALA A 321 3.79 13.92 18.35
CA ALA A 321 4.73 14.89 17.80
C ALA A 321 4.11 16.30 17.67
N THR A 322 2.83 16.38 17.31
CA THR A 322 2.14 17.66 17.11
C THR A 322 1.77 18.35 18.42
N LYS A 323 1.49 17.58 19.47
CA LYS A 323 0.91 18.08 20.73
C LYS A 323 1.86 17.94 21.93
N GLY A 324 3.13 17.62 21.67
CA GLY A 324 4.16 17.51 22.70
C GLY A 324 3.89 16.41 23.75
N ILE A 325 3.05 15.42 23.44
CA ILE A 325 2.70 14.36 24.39
C ILE A 325 3.85 13.35 24.46
N SER A 326 4.34 13.06 25.66
CA SER A 326 5.35 12.02 25.86
C SER A 326 4.71 10.64 26.08
N ASP A 327 5.00 9.71 25.18
CA ASP A 327 4.73 8.27 25.35
C ASP A 327 5.93 7.45 24.82
N ASP A 328 7.03 7.52 25.58
CA ASP A 328 8.28 6.84 25.23
C ASP A 328 8.09 5.32 25.14
N LYS A 329 7.21 4.75 25.97
CA LYS A 329 6.92 3.31 25.94
C LYS A 329 6.35 2.92 24.58
N LYS A 330 5.30 3.60 24.11
CA LYS A 330 4.68 3.27 22.82
C LYS A 330 5.63 3.52 21.65
N ARG A 331 6.43 4.58 21.74
CA ARG A 331 7.46 4.91 20.75
C ARG A 331 8.52 3.82 20.64
N MET A 332 9.05 3.34 21.77
CA MET A 332 10.04 2.27 21.80
C MET A 332 9.45 0.94 21.32
N GLU A 333 8.24 0.58 21.73
CA GLU A 333 7.53 -0.62 21.23
C GLU A 333 7.42 -0.60 19.69
N ALA A 334 7.10 0.55 19.10
CA ALA A 334 7.03 0.67 17.65
C ALA A 334 8.41 0.53 17.00
N ILE A 335 9.43 1.22 17.51
CA ILE A 335 10.82 1.11 17.01
C ILE A 335 11.31 -0.35 17.08
N ASP A 336 11.01 -1.07 18.15
CA ASP A 336 11.36 -2.48 18.31
C ASP A 336 10.64 -3.36 17.28
N ASN A 337 9.39 -3.05 16.91
CA ASN A 337 8.67 -3.75 15.83
C ASN A 337 9.32 -3.50 14.45
N PHE A 338 9.78 -2.28 14.18
CA PHE A 338 10.55 -1.99 12.97
C PHE A 338 11.85 -2.80 12.95
N GLN A 339 12.56 -2.87 14.08
CA GLN A 339 13.80 -3.63 14.20
C GLN A 339 13.57 -5.13 14.04
N GLY A 340 12.54 -5.69 14.70
CA GLY A 340 12.17 -7.10 14.54
C GLY A 340 11.84 -7.46 13.08
N SER A 341 11.15 -6.57 12.36
CA SER A 341 10.87 -6.76 10.93
C SER A 341 12.15 -6.78 10.08
N ILE A 342 13.15 -5.94 10.42
CA ILE A 342 14.46 -5.94 9.77
C ILE A 342 15.20 -7.25 10.07
N ASP A 343 15.19 -7.70 11.32
CA ASP A 343 15.88 -8.92 11.74
C ASP A 343 15.28 -10.18 11.07
N ASP A 344 13.96 -10.23 10.93
CA ASP A 344 13.25 -11.30 10.21
C ASP A 344 13.64 -11.34 8.72
N LEU A 345 13.77 -10.18 8.08
CA LEU A 345 14.25 -10.07 6.69
C LEU A 345 15.71 -10.51 6.56
N ASP A 346 16.58 -10.09 7.49
CA ASP A 346 18.00 -10.45 7.51
C ASP A 346 18.18 -11.98 7.59
N ASN A 347 17.36 -12.64 8.43
CA ASN A 347 17.31 -14.09 8.53
C ASN A 347 16.77 -14.76 7.25
N SER A 348 15.74 -14.17 6.63
CA SER A 348 15.10 -14.71 5.43
C SER A 348 15.99 -14.63 4.18
N ILE A 349 16.77 -13.57 4.02
CA ILE A 349 17.69 -13.38 2.88
C ILE A 349 18.67 -14.55 2.77
N LYS A 350 19.28 -14.95 3.90
CA LYS A 350 20.19 -16.09 3.93
C LYS A 350 19.49 -17.36 3.45
N TYR A 351 18.28 -17.63 3.94
CA TYR A 351 17.51 -18.79 3.53
C TYR A 351 17.20 -18.77 2.02
N PHE A 352 16.73 -17.63 1.50
CA PHE A 352 16.42 -17.48 0.08
C PHE A 352 17.61 -17.73 -0.83
N ILE A 353 18.80 -17.24 -0.47
CA ILE A 353 20.04 -17.52 -1.22
C ILE A 353 20.36 -19.02 -1.19
N ILE A 354 20.35 -19.64 -0.01
CA ILE A 354 20.68 -21.06 0.13
C ILE A 354 19.78 -21.95 -0.73
N VAL A 355 18.47 -21.65 -0.78
CA VAL A 355 17.50 -22.44 -1.57
C VAL A 355 17.37 -21.98 -3.03
N GLY A 356 18.15 -20.98 -3.47
CA GLY A 356 18.13 -20.45 -4.84
C GLY A 356 16.90 -19.61 -5.20
N ASN A 357 16.16 -19.09 -4.21
CA ASN A 357 15.07 -18.13 -4.41
C ASN A 357 15.61 -16.69 -4.55
N LEU A 358 16.45 -16.45 -5.55
CA LEU A 358 17.18 -15.19 -5.67
C LEU A 358 16.28 -13.96 -5.85
N ALA A 359 15.13 -14.10 -6.54
CA ALA A 359 14.15 -13.01 -6.65
C ALA A 359 13.67 -12.53 -5.27
N HIS A 360 13.33 -13.45 -4.37
CA HIS A 360 12.89 -13.09 -3.02
C HIS A 360 14.02 -12.56 -2.14
N ALA A 361 15.28 -12.94 -2.41
CA ALA A 361 16.42 -12.32 -1.75
C ALA A 361 16.56 -10.84 -2.16
N VAL A 362 16.38 -10.53 -3.45
CA VAL A 362 16.36 -9.14 -3.96
C VAL A 362 15.19 -8.37 -3.34
N ASP A 363 13.97 -8.91 -3.39
CA ASP A 363 12.78 -8.27 -2.81
C ASP A 363 12.96 -7.98 -1.30
N ALA A 364 13.54 -8.93 -0.56
CA ALA A 364 13.79 -8.78 0.87
C ALA A 364 14.86 -7.71 1.17
N LEU A 365 15.92 -7.61 0.35
CA LEU A 365 16.93 -6.55 0.46
C LEU A 365 16.31 -5.17 0.20
N GLU A 366 15.48 -5.05 -0.84
CA GLU A 366 14.79 -3.81 -1.20
C GLU A 366 13.79 -3.39 -0.11
N LEU A 367 12.97 -4.33 0.39
CA LEU A 367 12.03 -4.07 1.49
C LEU A 367 12.77 -3.66 2.78
N ARG A 368 13.85 -4.36 3.12
CA ARG A 368 14.66 -4.03 4.29
C ARG A 368 15.21 -2.61 4.20
N LYS A 369 15.75 -2.22 3.03
CA LYS A 369 16.22 -0.85 2.79
C LYS A 369 15.08 0.14 2.98
N SER A 370 13.91 -0.11 2.40
CA SER A 370 12.73 0.75 2.55
C SER A 370 12.27 0.91 4.01
N ILE A 371 12.34 -0.14 4.83
CA ILE A 371 11.99 -0.06 6.26
C ILE A 371 13.02 0.80 7.01
N LYS A 372 14.31 0.62 6.74
CA LYS A 372 15.39 1.42 7.36
C LYS A 372 15.33 2.90 7.01
N GLU A 373 14.96 3.19 5.77
CA GLU A 373 14.82 4.55 5.23
C GLU A 373 13.42 5.14 5.47
N SER A 374 12.56 4.43 6.21
CA SER A 374 11.20 4.89 6.50
C SER A 374 11.22 6.23 7.26
N VAL A 375 10.53 7.21 6.69
CA VAL A 375 10.31 8.52 7.33
C VAL A 375 9.64 8.34 8.69
N ILE A 376 8.69 7.41 8.83
CA ILE A 376 8.00 7.15 10.10
C ILE A 376 8.99 6.65 11.16
N LEU A 377 9.92 5.75 10.80
CA LEU A 377 10.94 5.27 11.74
C LEU A 377 11.88 6.41 12.18
N ALA A 378 12.28 7.28 11.26
CA ALA A 378 13.09 8.45 11.59
C ALA A 378 12.35 9.41 12.52
N GLU A 379 11.06 9.70 12.25
CA GLU A 379 10.22 10.55 13.12
C GLU A 379 10.03 9.96 14.51
N LEU A 380 9.86 8.64 14.64
CA LEU A 380 9.79 7.96 15.93
C LEU A 380 11.12 8.05 16.70
N ARG A 381 12.27 8.01 16.03
CA ARG A 381 13.58 8.17 16.68
C ARG A 381 13.86 9.60 17.11
N GLU A 382 13.48 10.57 16.28
CA GLU A 382 13.69 12.00 16.55
C GLU A 382 12.62 12.64 17.43
N GLY A 383 11.46 11.98 17.59
CA GLY A 383 10.34 12.49 18.37
C GLY A 383 9.62 13.70 17.74
N ARG A 384 9.77 13.92 16.43
CA ARG A 384 9.22 15.08 15.70
C ARG A 384 8.85 14.73 14.27
N ILE A 385 7.96 15.52 13.66
CA ILE A 385 7.61 15.40 12.24
C ILE A 385 8.74 15.94 11.36
N ILE A 386 9.18 15.14 10.38
CA ILE A 386 10.16 15.54 9.36
C ILE A 386 9.66 15.28 7.93
N GLY A 387 8.59 14.49 7.77
CA GLY A 387 8.04 14.14 6.47
C GLY A 387 7.49 15.34 5.68
N THR A 388 7.62 15.26 4.36
CA THR A 388 7.08 16.23 3.39
C THR A 388 5.95 15.67 2.54
N ASN A 389 5.82 14.34 2.47
CA ASN A 389 4.74 13.66 1.73
C ASN A 389 3.59 13.28 2.68
N SER A 390 2.38 13.75 2.37
CA SER A 390 1.16 13.47 3.14
C SER A 390 0.40 12.21 2.68
N ASN A 391 0.71 11.70 1.48
CA ASN A 391 -0.06 10.64 0.84
C ASN A 391 0.22 9.27 1.49
N ASN A 392 -0.84 8.47 1.56
CA ASN A 392 -0.81 7.08 2.00
C ASN A 392 -1.95 6.28 1.33
N SER A 393 -2.05 4.99 1.63
CA SER A 393 -3.04 4.08 1.04
C SER A 393 -4.50 4.43 1.40
N PHE A 394 -4.76 5.23 2.44
CA PHE A 394 -6.10 5.54 2.94
C PHE A 394 -6.68 6.85 2.37
N CYS A 395 -5.89 7.66 1.67
CA CYS A 395 -6.29 8.99 1.18
C CYS A 395 -7.57 9.03 0.32
N HIS A 396 -8.00 7.90 -0.24
CA HIS A 396 -9.20 7.84 -1.08
C HIS A 396 -10.34 7.02 -0.47
N LEU A 397 -10.28 6.67 0.83
CA LEU A 397 -11.28 5.84 1.49
C LEU A 397 -12.69 6.46 1.42
N LEU A 398 -12.77 7.79 1.45
CA LEU A 398 -14.00 8.60 1.32
C LEU A 398 -13.96 9.52 0.08
N GLY A 399 -13.14 9.18 -0.92
CA GLY A 399 -12.95 10.00 -2.13
C GLY A 399 -12.00 11.18 -1.96
N ALA A 400 -11.63 11.80 -3.07
CA ALA A 400 -10.56 12.81 -3.13
C ALA A 400 -10.85 14.07 -2.28
N ARG A 401 -12.12 14.46 -2.12
CA ARG A 401 -12.51 15.64 -1.32
C ARG A 401 -12.28 15.48 0.17
N CYS A 402 -12.24 14.24 0.65
CA CYS A 402 -12.09 13.87 2.05
C CYS A 402 -10.67 13.42 2.40
N SER A 403 -9.74 13.44 1.43
CA SER A 403 -8.39 12.90 1.58
C SER A 403 -7.64 13.46 2.79
N TYR A 404 -7.87 14.75 3.09
CA TYR A 404 -7.25 15.47 4.18
C TYR A 404 -7.42 14.83 5.56
N LEU A 405 -8.52 14.11 5.78
CA LEU A 405 -8.78 13.39 7.03
C LEU A 405 -7.75 12.26 7.26
N PHE A 406 -7.27 11.65 6.17
CA PHE A 406 -6.39 10.49 6.17
C PHE A 406 -4.92 10.84 6.01
N GLU A 407 -4.61 12.07 5.63
CA GLU A 407 -3.26 12.53 5.36
C GLU A 407 -2.34 12.39 6.57
N LYS A 408 -1.10 11.95 6.31
CA LYS A 408 -0.02 12.01 7.28
C LYS A 408 0.33 13.48 7.56
N MET A 409 0.65 13.82 8.80
CA MET A 409 1.17 15.14 9.13
C MET A 409 2.54 15.36 8.47
N THR A 410 2.75 16.58 7.99
CA THR A 410 3.99 17.02 7.36
C THR A 410 4.45 18.33 7.99
N VAL A 411 5.73 18.67 7.83
CA VAL A 411 6.31 19.91 8.37
C VAL A 411 5.51 21.16 7.92
N GLY A 412 4.97 21.16 6.69
CA GLY A 412 4.18 22.27 6.15
C GLY A 412 2.74 22.37 6.65
N ARG A 413 2.24 21.39 7.41
CA ARG A 413 0.83 21.30 7.86
C ARG A 413 0.67 21.22 9.37
N MET A 414 1.76 21.45 10.11
CA MET A 414 1.72 21.56 11.56
C MET A 414 0.77 22.69 11.97
N PRO A 415 -0.15 22.46 12.92
CA PRO A 415 -1.08 23.48 13.39
C PRO A 415 -0.30 24.64 14.04
N LYS A 416 -0.81 25.86 13.88
CA LYS A 416 -0.21 27.06 14.49
C LYS A 416 -0.86 27.43 15.82
N GLY A 417 -2.00 26.82 16.16
CA GLY A 417 -2.75 27.13 17.39
C GLY A 417 -3.23 25.92 18.18
N LYS A 418 -3.88 26.18 19.32
CA LYS A 418 -4.45 25.19 20.25
C LYS A 418 -5.85 24.70 19.83
N GLY A 419 -6.05 24.47 18.54
CA GLY A 419 -7.33 24.05 17.99
C GLY A 419 -7.76 22.64 18.41
N MET A 420 -9.06 22.36 18.27
CA MET A 420 -9.70 21.06 18.51
C MET A 420 -9.22 19.95 17.54
N PHE A 421 -8.51 20.32 16.48
CA PHE A 421 -8.08 19.41 15.43
C PHE A 421 -6.56 19.22 15.39
N LEU A 422 -6.14 18.11 14.79
CA LEU A 422 -4.74 17.78 14.56
C LEU A 422 -4.04 18.75 13.58
N THR A 423 -4.81 19.37 12.69
CA THR A 423 -4.37 20.47 11.80
C THR A 423 -5.45 21.53 11.71
N ASP A 424 -5.05 22.80 11.67
CA ASP A 424 -5.94 23.96 11.47
C ASP A 424 -6.00 24.40 9.99
N PHE A 425 -5.32 23.68 9.09
CA PHE A 425 -5.21 24.04 7.67
C PHE A 425 -6.54 23.92 6.91
N TYR A 426 -7.41 22.96 7.31
CA TYR A 426 -8.64 22.66 6.60
C TYR A 426 -9.91 23.09 7.35
N VAL A 427 -9.85 23.09 8.68
CA VAL A 427 -10.98 23.46 9.55
C VAL A 427 -10.44 24.28 10.71
N THR A 428 -10.92 25.51 10.83
CA THR A 428 -10.47 26.49 11.85
C THR A 428 -11.48 26.71 12.96
N ASP A 429 -12.75 26.41 12.71
CA ASP A 429 -13.84 26.73 13.63
C ASP A 429 -13.95 25.67 14.75
N SER A 430 -14.41 26.07 15.93
CA SER A 430 -14.74 25.15 17.02
C SER A 430 -16.19 24.63 16.91
N CYS A 431 -16.55 23.64 17.71
CA CYS A 431 -17.91 23.12 17.81
C CYS A 431 -18.27 22.93 19.28
N THR A 432 -19.48 23.32 19.67
CA THR A 432 -20.04 22.99 20.99
C THR A 432 -20.89 21.72 20.91
N LEU A 433 -21.12 21.06 22.04
CA LEU A 433 -22.05 19.93 22.10
C LEU A 433 -23.48 20.34 21.68
N ASN A 434 -23.89 21.57 21.96
CA ASN A 434 -25.22 22.05 21.56
C ASN A 434 -25.37 22.13 20.04
N ASP A 435 -24.33 22.55 19.31
CA ASP A 435 -24.34 22.58 17.84
C ASP A 435 -24.52 21.17 17.25
N VAL A 436 -24.01 20.15 17.95
CA VAL A 436 -24.13 18.74 17.57
C VAL A 436 -25.52 18.21 17.88
N LEU A 437 -26.09 18.56 19.04
CA LEU A 437 -27.43 18.11 19.43
C LEU A 437 -28.53 18.77 18.59
N LEU A 438 -28.34 20.04 18.20
CA LEU A 438 -29.27 20.82 17.38
C LEU A 438 -28.96 20.71 15.87
N ASN A 439 -28.47 19.56 15.42
CA ASN A 439 -28.00 19.38 14.05
C ASN A 439 -29.13 19.21 13.01
N GLY A 440 -30.37 18.95 13.44
CA GLY A 440 -31.54 18.82 12.56
C GLY A 440 -31.56 17.58 11.64
N LEU A 441 -30.55 16.71 11.70
CA LEU A 441 -30.43 15.51 10.87
C LEU A 441 -30.57 14.23 11.69
N PHE A 442 -29.86 14.14 12.82
CA PHE A 442 -29.73 12.95 13.65
C PHE A 442 -30.18 13.23 15.08
N GLU A 443 -30.83 12.25 15.69
CA GLU A 443 -30.95 12.16 17.14
C GLU A 443 -29.68 11.48 17.67
N VAL A 444 -28.85 12.26 18.38
CA VAL A 444 -27.56 11.80 18.88
C VAL A 444 -27.75 11.06 20.19
N GLU A 445 -27.29 9.80 20.24
CA GLU A 445 -27.46 8.90 21.39
C GLU A 445 -26.60 9.32 22.59
N GLU A 446 -27.08 9.05 23.80
CA GLU A 446 -26.41 9.42 25.06
C GLU A 446 -24.99 8.87 25.17
N ASP A 447 -24.76 7.65 24.69
CA ASP A 447 -23.43 7.02 24.68
C ASP A 447 -22.41 7.84 23.87
N PHE A 448 -22.84 8.43 22.75
CA PHE A 448 -21.97 9.32 21.99
C PHE A 448 -21.76 10.65 22.69
N VAL A 449 -22.79 11.19 23.35
CA VAL A 449 -22.67 12.43 24.14
C VAL A 449 -21.63 12.26 25.25
N ALA A 450 -21.66 11.13 25.96
CA ALA A 450 -20.65 10.79 26.97
C ALA A 450 -19.25 10.69 26.34
N PHE A 451 -19.11 9.94 25.24
CA PHE A 451 -17.84 9.83 24.50
C PHE A 451 -17.30 11.20 24.05
N PHE A 452 -18.14 12.08 23.52
CA PHE A 452 -17.69 13.39 23.03
C PHE A 452 -17.31 14.34 24.17
N ARG A 453 -17.94 14.23 25.35
CA ARG A 453 -17.48 14.95 26.54
C ARG A 453 -16.09 14.50 26.97
N GLU A 454 -15.80 13.21 26.94
CA GLU A 454 -14.46 12.70 27.22
C GLU A 454 -13.42 13.26 26.23
N VAL A 455 -13.77 13.41 24.94
CA VAL A 455 -12.90 14.06 23.94
C VAL A 455 -12.57 15.49 24.38
N ILE A 456 -13.58 16.29 24.72
CA ILE A 456 -13.41 17.69 25.11
C ILE A 456 -12.55 17.79 26.39
N GLU A 457 -12.87 17.01 27.41
CA GLU A 457 -12.13 16.98 28.68
C GLU A 457 -10.67 16.61 28.49
N TYR A 458 -10.39 15.62 27.64
CA TYR A 458 -9.04 15.21 27.28
C TYR A 458 -8.24 16.34 26.62
N GLN A 459 -8.84 17.01 25.64
CA GLN A 459 -8.22 18.13 24.92
C GLN A 459 -7.95 19.32 25.82
N GLU A 460 -8.90 19.66 26.70
CA GLU A 460 -8.70 20.71 27.72
C GLU A 460 -7.56 20.36 28.68
N GLY A 461 -7.45 19.10 29.09
CA GLY A 461 -6.39 18.62 29.97
C GLY A 461 -5.00 18.84 29.38
N ILE A 462 -4.81 18.52 28.10
CA ILE A 462 -3.51 18.71 27.44
C ILE A 462 -3.20 20.19 27.20
N ASN A 463 -4.18 20.96 26.74
CA ASN A 463 -3.98 22.39 26.48
C ASN A 463 -3.60 23.20 27.75
N LYS A 464 -3.91 22.67 28.95
CA LYS A 464 -3.54 23.23 30.27
C LYS A 464 -2.14 22.81 30.76
N GLN A 465 -1.51 21.80 30.18
CA GLN A 465 -0.19 21.27 30.58
C GLN A 465 0.99 21.96 29.88
N GLU A 466 0.73 22.76 28.85
CA GLU A 466 1.68 23.69 28.18
C GLU A 466 1.48 25.13 28.66
#